data_AF-A0A1C5TBX3-F1
#
_entry.id   AF-A0A1C5TBX3-F1
#
_cell.length_a   1.000
_cell.length_b   1.000
_cell.length_c   1.000
_cell.angle_alpha   90.00
_cell.angle_beta   90.00
_cell.angle_gamma   90.00
#
_symmetry.space_group_name_H-M   'P 1'
#
loop_
_entity.id
_entity.type
_entity.pdbx_description
1 polymer ?
#
loop_
_entity_poly.entity_id
_entity_poly.type
_entity_poly.pdbx_seq_one_letter_code
_entity_poly.pdbx_strand_id
1 'polypeptide(L)'
;MEDTIKIELLTPLTGNFTSRELERQWEEGEYEYDVYEGLPLEGADLSQYESEIKEAIEKYNAIGNEEGKPCNLMDYFDGSAAIKEKVISAVPSVKQKEGILYGCTTLELTTFLEQTETEELYEYVTGQYSDGWGEGFEQQEIQVGDGEIYVHFWQGDDYKIQISDPDYQQKETEMRRPKMQLVGQDGNVFSILARANKLLQENGQGQEAKEMIARVQKSENYYQALYIISEYVETELSEDFQKATKPPKKRGKEECR
;
A
#
# COMPACT_ATOMS: atom_id res chain seq x y z
N MET A 1 -25.41 -11.22 -4.19
CA MET A 1 -24.24 -10.54 -3.61
C MET A 1 -23.08 -11.07 -4.39
N GLU A 2 -22.35 -10.20 -5.09
CA GLU A 2 -21.05 -10.59 -5.63
C GLU A 2 -20.13 -10.88 -4.43
N ASP A 3 -19.40 -11.99 -4.48
CA ASP A 3 -18.42 -12.30 -3.44
C ASP A 3 -17.28 -11.28 -3.55
N THR A 4 -17.12 -10.46 -2.52
CA THR A 4 -16.02 -9.49 -2.44
C THR A 4 -14.83 -10.08 -1.70
N ILE A 5 -13.62 -9.67 -2.09
CA ILE A 5 -12.38 -10.03 -1.42
C ILE A 5 -12.06 -8.93 -0.43
N LYS A 6 -11.81 -9.28 0.84
CA LYS A 6 -11.39 -8.33 1.87
C LYS A 6 -9.96 -8.63 2.28
N ILE A 7 -9.10 -7.62 2.26
CA ILE A 7 -7.72 -7.74 2.73
C ILE A 7 -7.36 -6.59 3.67
N GLU A 8 -6.49 -6.86 4.63
CA GLU A 8 -5.96 -5.84 5.53
C GLU A 8 -4.48 -5.61 5.20
N LEU A 9 -4.15 -4.36 4.88
CA LEU A 9 -2.78 -3.90 4.70
C LEU A 9 -2.26 -3.37 6.04
N LEU A 10 -1.32 -4.07 6.64
CA LEU A 10 -0.70 -3.70 7.91
C LEU A 10 0.59 -2.92 7.67
N THR A 11 0.72 -1.79 8.36
CA THR A 11 1.94 -0.97 8.38
C THR A 11 2.38 -0.77 9.83
N PRO A 12 3.68 -0.64 10.13
CA PRO A 12 4.09 -0.32 11.49
C PRO A 12 3.48 1.02 11.91
N LEU A 13 3.20 1.17 13.21
CA LEU A 13 2.56 2.33 13.80
C LEU A 13 3.46 2.86 14.90
N THR A 14 3.64 4.18 14.95
CA THR A 14 4.38 4.86 16.03
C THR A 14 3.52 5.96 16.63
N GLY A 15 3.93 6.48 17.77
CA GLY A 15 3.23 7.58 18.44
C GLY A 15 4.16 8.34 19.34
N ASN A 16 3.73 9.51 19.79
CA ASN A 16 4.41 10.28 20.82
C ASN A 16 3.46 10.52 21.97
N PHE A 17 3.88 10.16 23.18
CA PHE A 17 3.10 10.36 24.40
C PHE A 17 3.64 11.54 25.19
N THR A 18 2.76 12.45 25.57
CA THR A 18 3.07 13.58 26.43
C THR A 18 2.18 13.52 27.68
N SER A 19 2.71 14.04 28.79
CA SER A 19 1.95 14.21 30.02
C SER A 19 2.56 15.32 30.85
N ARG A 20 1.77 15.88 31.77
CA ARG A 20 2.27 16.90 32.72
C ARG A 20 3.41 16.41 33.60
N GLU A 21 3.45 15.10 33.86
CA GLU A 21 4.52 14.50 34.64
C GLU A 21 5.82 14.42 33.83
N LEU A 22 5.74 14.07 32.54
CA LEU A 22 6.90 14.13 31.64
C LEU A 22 7.41 15.56 31.46
N GLU A 23 6.50 16.53 31.36
CA GLU A 23 6.86 17.95 31.32
C GLU A 23 7.66 18.37 32.57
N ARG A 24 7.17 17.98 33.75
CA ARG A 24 7.85 18.26 35.02
C ARG A 24 9.23 17.60 35.10
N GLN A 25 9.35 16.33 34.69
CA GLN A 25 10.62 15.61 34.69
C GLN A 25 11.64 16.22 33.72
N TRP A 26 11.18 16.74 32.58
CA TRP A 26 12.03 17.48 31.65
C TRP A 26 12.52 18.81 32.25
N GLU A 27 11.63 19.59 32.88
CA GLU A 27 12.00 20.83 33.59
C GLU A 27 13.00 20.58 34.73
N GLU A 28 12.87 19.44 35.43
CA GLU A 28 13.77 19.00 36.51
C GLU A 28 15.09 18.39 35.97
N GLY A 29 15.23 18.19 34.65
CA GLY A 29 16.41 17.63 34.01
C GLY A 29 16.56 16.11 34.16
N GLU A 30 15.48 15.41 34.52
CA GLU A 30 15.42 13.96 34.72
C GLU A 30 14.97 13.19 33.47
N TYR A 31 14.52 13.89 32.44
CA TYR A 31 14.02 13.32 31.18
C TYR A 31 14.85 13.75 29.98
N GLU A 32 15.24 12.79 29.13
CA GLU A 32 16.22 12.99 28.06
C GLU A 32 15.59 13.46 26.73
N TYR A 33 14.30 13.19 26.51
CA TYR A 33 13.60 13.59 25.29
C TYR A 33 13.05 15.02 25.39
N ASP A 34 13.02 15.72 24.26
CA ASP A 34 12.40 17.03 24.18
C ASP A 34 10.90 16.89 24.49
N VAL A 35 10.40 17.72 25.42
CA VAL A 35 8.99 17.74 25.82
C VAL A 35 8.05 17.95 24.63
N TYR A 36 8.51 18.67 23.60
CA TYR A 36 7.76 18.93 22.38
C TYR A 36 7.73 17.74 21.43
N GLU A 37 8.67 16.80 21.56
CA GLU A 37 8.68 15.54 20.79
C GLU A 37 7.92 14.43 21.52
N GLY A 38 7.85 14.47 22.86
CA GLY A 38 7.17 13.46 23.66
C GLY A 38 7.98 12.16 23.82
N LEU A 39 7.42 11.21 24.56
CA LEU A 39 7.96 9.85 24.67
C LEU A 39 7.59 9.05 23.41
N PRO A 40 8.57 8.62 22.60
CA PRO A 40 8.28 7.79 21.45
C PRO A 40 7.73 6.45 21.88
N LEU A 41 6.62 6.05 21.26
CA LEU A 41 5.93 4.78 21.45
C LEU A 41 5.95 3.98 20.15
N GLU A 42 6.28 2.70 20.26
CA GLU A 42 6.16 1.76 19.15
C GLU A 42 4.80 1.02 19.20
N GLY A 43 4.46 0.27 18.16
CA GLY A 43 3.19 -0.47 18.09
C GLY A 43 2.95 -1.41 19.27
N ALA A 44 3.99 -1.95 19.90
CA ALA A 44 3.87 -2.75 21.12
C ALA A 44 3.38 -1.90 22.32
N ASP A 45 3.89 -0.68 22.47
CA ASP A 45 3.46 0.25 23.52
C ASP A 45 2.06 0.79 23.25
N LEU A 46 1.76 1.13 21.99
CA LEU A 46 0.45 1.64 21.56
C LEU A 46 -0.69 0.63 21.71
N SER A 47 -0.37 -0.66 21.77
CA SER A 47 -1.35 -1.74 21.92
C SER A 47 -2.25 -1.60 23.15
N GLN A 48 -1.76 -0.97 24.22
CA GLN A 48 -2.57 -0.75 25.42
C GLN A 48 -3.65 0.35 25.23
N TYR A 49 -3.49 1.20 24.22
CA TYR A 49 -4.37 2.32 23.89
C TYR A 49 -5.23 2.04 22.63
N GLU A 50 -5.34 0.77 22.21
CA GLU A 50 -6.05 0.39 20.99
C GLU A 50 -7.49 0.94 20.95
N SER A 51 -8.18 0.95 22.09
CA SER A 51 -9.59 1.37 22.14
C SER A 51 -9.73 2.87 21.89
N GLU A 52 -8.92 3.69 22.55
CA GLU A 52 -8.87 5.14 22.43
C GLU A 52 -8.44 5.55 21.01
N ILE A 53 -7.42 4.87 20.46
CA ILE A 53 -6.95 5.11 19.09
C ILE A 53 -8.03 4.76 18.07
N LYS A 54 -8.72 3.62 18.21
CA LYS A 54 -9.84 3.26 17.33
C LYS A 54 -10.97 4.27 17.39
N GLU A 55 -11.36 4.70 18.59
CA GLU A 55 -12.42 5.70 18.75
C GLU A 55 -12.03 7.05 18.11
N ALA A 56 -10.77 7.48 18.25
CA ALA A 56 -10.27 8.68 17.61
C ALA A 56 -10.31 8.57 16.07
N ILE A 57 -9.89 7.44 15.51
CA ILE A 57 -9.95 7.17 14.07
C ILE A 57 -11.40 7.15 13.58
N GLU A 58 -12.32 6.51 14.29
CA GLU A 58 -13.74 6.48 13.92
C GLU A 58 -14.36 7.88 13.89
N LYS A 59 -14.04 8.72 14.89
CA LYS A 59 -14.46 10.12 14.92
C LYS A 59 -13.88 10.90 13.74
N TYR A 60 -12.59 10.75 13.49
CA TYR A 60 -11.90 11.44 12.40
C TYR A 60 -12.46 11.01 11.03
N ASN A 61 -12.65 9.71 10.81
CA ASN A 61 -13.25 9.15 9.61
C ASN A 61 -14.70 9.59 9.38
N ALA A 62 -15.41 10.07 10.40
CA ALA A 62 -16.78 10.57 10.29
C ALA A 62 -16.86 12.07 9.94
N ILE A 63 -15.74 12.81 10.01
CA ILE A 63 -15.68 14.21 9.61
C ILE A 63 -15.89 14.29 8.08
N GLY A 64 -16.62 15.29 7.62
CA GLY A 64 -16.83 15.56 6.18
C GLY A 64 -17.75 14.60 5.42
N ASN A 65 -18.12 13.45 5.98
CA ASN A 65 -18.97 12.46 5.31
C ASN A 65 -20.47 12.73 5.48
N GLU A 66 -21.21 12.68 4.36
CA GLU A 66 -22.67 12.60 4.39
C GLU A 66 -23.08 11.22 4.91
N GLU A 67 -23.92 11.20 5.97
CA GLU A 67 -24.56 9.98 6.49
C GLU A 67 -23.65 8.95 7.22
N GLY A 68 -22.59 9.38 7.92
CA GLY A 68 -21.89 8.53 8.90
C GLY A 68 -21.14 7.34 8.31
N LYS A 69 -20.83 7.37 7.01
CA LYS A 69 -19.90 6.43 6.38
C LYS A 69 -18.46 6.79 6.78
N PRO A 70 -17.57 5.81 6.99
CA PRO A 70 -16.17 6.10 7.27
C PRO A 70 -15.48 6.68 6.02
N CYS A 71 -14.45 7.49 6.22
CA CYS A 71 -13.57 7.97 5.16
C CYS A 71 -13.09 6.80 4.28
N ASN A 72 -13.54 6.80 3.02
CA ASN A 72 -13.09 5.89 2.00
C ASN A 72 -12.01 6.59 1.17
N LEU A 73 -10.76 6.15 1.28
CA LEU A 73 -9.65 6.75 0.53
C LEU A 73 -9.91 6.67 -0.99
N MET A 74 -10.62 5.65 -1.46
CA MET A 74 -10.93 5.50 -2.89
C MET A 74 -11.79 6.63 -3.47
N ASP A 75 -12.50 7.40 -2.66
CA ASP A 75 -13.26 8.56 -3.12
C ASP A 75 -12.36 9.69 -3.66
N TYR A 76 -11.08 9.67 -3.25
CA TYR A 76 -10.04 10.64 -3.62
C TYR A 76 -9.00 10.06 -4.58
N PHE A 77 -9.09 8.76 -4.89
CA PHE A 77 -8.14 8.11 -5.77
C PHE A 77 -8.26 8.65 -7.21
N ASP A 78 -7.18 9.21 -7.74
CA ASP A 78 -7.11 9.81 -9.08
C ASP A 78 -6.30 8.97 -10.10
N GLY A 79 -5.79 7.81 -9.68
CA GLY A 79 -5.00 6.90 -10.50
C GLY A 79 -5.81 6.10 -11.53
N SER A 80 -5.29 4.93 -11.91
CA SER A 80 -5.79 4.15 -13.03
C SER A 80 -7.26 3.74 -12.92
N ALA A 81 -7.97 3.77 -14.06
CA ALA A 81 -9.38 3.39 -14.12
C ALA A 81 -9.62 1.93 -13.71
N ALA A 82 -8.65 1.05 -14.00
CA ALA A 82 -8.73 -0.36 -13.61
C ALA A 82 -8.80 -0.54 -12.09
N ILE A 83 -8.04 0.23 -11.31
CA ILE A 83 -8.12 0.20 -9.85
C ILE A 83 -9.49 0.72 -9.38
N LYS A 84 -10.02 1.80 -9.98
CA LYS A 84 -11.36 2.33 -9.62
C LYS A 84 -12.50 1.35 -9.88
N GLU A 85 -12.34 0.48 -10.87
CA GLU A 85 -13.32 -0.57 -11.17
C GLU A 85 -13.19 -1.78 -10.23
N LYS A 86 -11.97 -2.08 -9.77
CA LYS A 86 -11.66 -3.28 -8.97
C LYS A 86 -11.72 -3.06 -7.46
N VAL A 87 -11.41 -1.86 -6.98
CA VAL A 87 -11.37 -1.51 -5.55
C VAL A 87 -12.65 -0.78 -5.16
N ILE A 88 -13.45 -1.43 -4.33
CA ILE A 88 -14.71 -0.88 -3.80
C ILE A 88 -14.43 0.15 -2.71
N SER A 89 -13.55 -0.19 -1.77
CA SER A 89 -13.20 0.72 -0.68
C SER A 89 -11.79 0.48 -0.15
N ALA A 90 -11.24 1.52 0.48
CA ALA A 90 -10.00 1.50 1.23
C ALA A 90 -10.19 2.34 2.50
N VAL A 91 -10.34 1.68 3.65
CA VAL A 91 -10.72 2.33 4.91
C VAL A 91 -9.58 2.23 5.93
N PRO A 92 -9.03 3.36 6.41
CA PRO A 92 -7.95 3.38 7.39
C PRO A 92 -8.48 3.10 8.81
N SER A 93 -7.67 2.40 9.60
CA SER A 93 -7.98 1.86 10.92
C SER A 93 -6.69 1.40 11.63
N VAL A 94 -6.81 0.76 12.79
CA VAL A 94 -5.70 0.02 13.43
C VAL A 94 -6.07 -1.42 13.72
N LYS A 95 -5.07 -2.30 13.74
CA LYS A 95 -5.23 -3.73 13.97
C LYS A 95 -4.14 -4.25 14.89
N GLN A 96 -4.55 -4.95 15.95
CA GLN A 96 -3.60 -5.67 16.80
C GLN A 96 -3.28 -7.05 16.22
N LYS A 97 -1.99 -7.40 16.20
CA LYS A 97 -1.48 -8.73 15.83
C LYS A 97 -0.27 -9.05 16.71
N GLU A 98 -0.31 -10.20 17.38
CA GLU A 98 0.79 -10.69 18.23
C GLU A 98 1.25 -9.70 19.32
N GLY A 99 0.33 -8.88 19.85
CA GLY A 99 0.63 -7.87 20.87
C GLY A 99 1.27 -6.58 20.34
N ILE A 100 1.30 -6.40 19.02
CA ILE A 100 1.73 -5.17 18.35
C ILE A 100 0.53 -4.55 17.64
N LEU A 101 0.34 -3.25 17.78
CA LEU A 101 -0.67 -2.48 17.09
C LEU A 101 -0.09 -1.94 15.78
N TYR A 102 -0.80 -2.18 14.69
CA TYR A 102 -0.42 -1.76 13.35
C TYR A 102 -1.42 -0.72 12.82
N GLY A 103 -0.94 0.19 11.99
CA GLY A 103 -1.78 0.90 11.04
C GLY A 103 -2.39 -0.11 10.09
N CYS A 104 -3.65 0.07 9.74
CA CYS A 104 -4.40 -0.92 8.97
C CYS A 104 -5.30 -0.24 7.94
N THR A 105 -5.07 -0.51 6.66
CA THR A 105 -6.04 -0.18 5.60
C THR A 105 -6.81 -1.43 5.21
N THR A 106 -8.12 -1.45 5.46
CA THR A 106 -9.00 -2.52 4.99
C THR A 106 -9.41 -2.22 3.56
N LEU A 107 -9.02 -3.07 2.62
CA LEU A 107 -9.46 -3.00 1.24
C LEU A 107 -10.63 -3.97 1.00
N GLU A 108 -11.60 -3.52 0.21
CA GLU A 108 -12.63 -4.37 -0.37
C GLU A 108 -12.50 -4.35 -1.89
N LEU A 109 -12.36 -5.54 -2.50
CA LEU A 109 -12.07 -5.72 -3.91
C LEU A 109 -13.13 -6.59 -4.58
N THR A 110 -13.42 -6.35 -5.85
CA THR A 110 -14.23 -7.24 -6.70
C THR A 110 -13.40 -8.40 -7.27
N THR A 111 -12.10 -8.21 -7.41
CA THR A 111 -11.16 -9.19 -7.96
C THR A 111 -9.73 -8.91 -7.48
N PHE A 112 -8.84 -9.84 -7.76
CA PHE A 112 -7.40 -9.69 -7.52
C PHE A 112 -6.81 -8.56 -8.38
N LEU A 113 -5.86 -7.84 -7.82
CA LEU A 113 -5.13 -6.77 -8.50
C LEU A 113 -3.91 -7.35 -9.21
N GLU A 114 -3.65 -6.86 -10.41
CA GLU A 114 -2.41 -7.13 -11.13
C GLU A 114 -1.23 -6.46 -10.42
N GLN A 115 0.00 -6.87 -10.75
CA GLN A 115 1.20 -6.33 -10.10
C GLN A 115 1.27 -4.79 -10.17
N THR A 116 1.07 -4.21 -11.35
CA THR A 116 1.15 -2.74 -11.52
C THR A 116 0.02 -2.01 -10.80
N GLU A 117 -1.15 -2.63 -10.70
CA GLU A 117 -2.30 -2.08 -9.98
C GLU A 117 -2.06 -2.11 -8.47
N THR A 118 -1.47 -3.21 -7.97
CA THR A 118 -1.08 -3.37 -6.57
C THR A 118 -0.01 -2.36 -6.17
N GLU A 119 1.03 -2.21 -7.00
CA GLU A 119 2.10 -1.21 -6.79
C GLU A 119 1.53 0.21 -6.74
N GLU A 120 0.69 0.60 -7.71
CA GLU A 120 0.05 1.92 -7.74
C GLU A 120 -0.87 2.15 -6.52
N LEU A 121 -1.66 1.14 -6.13
CA LEU A 121 -2.53 1.26 -4.96
C LEU A 121 -1.73 1.37 -3.65
N TYR A 122 -0.63 0.63 -3.52
CA TYR A 122 0.21 0.67 -2.31
C TYR A 122 0.99 1.98 -2.22
N GLU A 123 1.47 2.51 -3.34
CA GLU A 123 2.02 3.87 -3.41
C GLU A 123 0.97 4.90 -2.99
N TYR A 124 -0.28 4.75 -3.45
CA TYR A 124 -1.38 5.64 -3.06
C TYR A 124 -1.69 5.58 -1.56
N VAL A 125 -1.87 4.38 -0.98
CA VAL A 125 -2.11 4.20 0.46
C VAL A 125 -0.96 4.78 1.29
N THR A 126 0.27 4.56 0.86
CA THR A 126 1.46 5.15 1.52
C THR A 126 1.45 6.66 1.45
N GLY A 127 1.09 7.24 0.29
CA GLY A 127 0.92 8.69 0.13
C GLY A 127 -0.16 9.24 1.04
N GLN A 128 -1.30 8.55 1.16
CA GLN A 128 -2.37 8.94 2.09
C GLN A 128 -1.91 8.92 3.55
N TYR A 129 -1.06 7.97 3.96
CA TYR A 129 -0.52 7.95 5.32
C TYR A 129 0.55 9.02 5.56
N SER A 130 1.31 9.42 4.52
CA SER A 130 2.42 10.36 4.65
C SER A 130 2.03 11.84 4.57
N ASP A 131 1.11 12.21 3.66
CA ASP A 131 0.87 13.62 3.26
C ASP A 131 -0.64 13.87 3.01
N GLY A 132 -1.48 12.96 3.49
CA GLY A 132 -2.93 13.02 3.28
C GLY A 132 -3.67 12.75 4.58
N TRP A 133 -4.51 11.71 4.57
CA TRP A 133 -5.29 11.30 5.73
C TRP A 133 -4.44 11.11 7.00
N GLY A 134 -3.27 10.48 6.89
CA GLY A 134 -2.41 10.18 8.03
C GLY A 134 -1.77 11.43 8.64
N GLU A 135 -1.29 12.37 7.82
CA GLU A 135 -0.75 13.65 8.28
C GLU A 135 -1.83 14.47 9.01
N GLY A 136 -3.05 14.49 8.47
CA GLY A 136 -4.17 15.17 9.11
C GLY A 136 -4.58 14.52 10.44
N PHE A 137 -4.55 13.19 10.51
CA PHE A 137 -4.85 12.44 11.72
C PHE A 137 -3.77 12.61 12.79
N GLU A 138 -2.50 12.66 12.40
CA GLU A 138 -1.36 12.86 13.30
C GLU A 138 -1.47 14.15 14.13
N GLN A 139 -2.17 15.16 13.64
CA GLN A 139 -2.41 16.41 14.36
C GLN A 139 -3.53 16.32 15.42
N GLN A 140 -4.19 15.17 15.54
CA GLN A 140 -5.28 14.97 16.50
C GLN A 140 -4.72 14.44 17.82
N GLU A 141 -4.91 15.20 18.90
CA GLU A 141 -4.60 14.74 20.25
C GLU A 141 -5.56 13.62 20.67
N ILE A 142 -5.01 12.52 21.18
CA ILE A 142 -5.79 11.40 21.73
C ILE A 142 -5.56 11.36 23.23
N GLN A 143 -6.58 11.73 23.99
CA GLN A 143 -6.52 11.73 25.45
C GLN A 143 -6.47 10.30 25.99
N VAL A 144 -5.41 9.96 26.75
CA VAL A 144 -5.22 8.64 27.37
C VAL A 144 -4.79 8.79 28.83
N GLY A 145 -5.59 8.26 29.75
CA GLY A 145 -5.26 8.38 31.18
C GLY A 145 -5.06 9.83 31.64
N ASP A 146 -3.83 10.16 32.06
CA ASP A 146 -3.39 11.49 32.49
C ASP A 146 -2.51 12.23 31.48
N GLY A 147 -2.36 11.69 30.27
CA GLY A 147 -1.60 12.27 29.17
C GLY A 147 -2.36 12.19 27.84
N GLU A 148 -1.61 12.42 26.77
CA GLU A 148 -2.14 12.42 25.41
C GLU A 148 -1.15 11.77 24.45
N ILE A 149 -1.67 11.18 23.37
CA ILE A 149 -0.89 10.53 22.32
C ILE A 149 -1.22 11.18 20.99
N TYR A 150 -0.18 11.43 20.20
CA TYR A 150 -0.27 11.68 18.76
C TYR A 150 0.20 10.43 18.03
N VAL A 151 -0.59 9.93 17.07
CA VAL A 151 -0.33 8.66 16.38
C VAL A 151 0.12 8.92 14.96
N HIS A 152 1.21 8.27 14.57
CA HIS A 152 1.86 8.38 13.27
C HIS A 152 1.64 7.10 12.47
N PHE A 153 0.94 7.23 11.34
CA PHE A 153 0.69 6.14 10.40
C PHE A 153 1.80 5.93 9.39
N TRP A 154 2.66 6.93 9.23
CA TRP A 154 3.80 6.90 8.34
C TRP A 154 5.09 7.16 9.13
N GLN A 155 6.12 6.44 8.74
CA GLN A 155 7.48 6.58 9.23
C GLN A 155 8.42 6.48 8.04
N GLY A 156 9.60 7.08 8.16
CA GLY A 156 10.59 7.06 7.09
C GLY A 156 11.14 5.65 6.83
N ASP A 157 12.26 5.32 7.49
CA ASP A 157 12.96 4.07 7.27
C ASP A 157 12.10 2.85 7.70
N ASP A 158 12.29 1.71 7.03
CA ASP A 158 11.60 0.42 7.27
C ASP A 158 10.06 0.38 7.06
N TYR A 159 9.46 1.42 6.47
CA TYR A 159 8.05 1.41 6.10
C TYR A 159 7.76 0.38 4.99
N LYS A 160 7.04 -0.69 5.35
CA LYS A 160 6.59 -1.73 4.42
C LYS A 160 5.19 -2.18 4.75
N ILE A 161 4.35 -2.23 3.72
CA ILE A 161 3.02 -2.83 3.79
C ILE A 161 3.16 -4.35 3.88
N GLN A 162 2.43 -4.95 4.82
CA GLN A 162 2.30 -6.39 5.00
C GLN A 162 0.84 -6.78 4.80
N ILE A 163 0.57 -7.84 4.05
CA ILE A 163 -0.80 -8.37 3.92
C ILE A 163 -1.08 -9.30 5.09
N SER A 164 -2.24 -9.13 5.74
CA SER A 164 -2.62 -9.98 6.87
C SER A 164 -3.05 -11.40 6.45
N ASP A 165 -3.62 -11.55 5.26
CA ASP A 165 -4.12 -12.81 4.69
C ASP A 165 -3.01 -13.56 3.92
N PRO A 166 -2.55 -14.73 4.40
CA PRO A 166 -1.51 -15.52 3.73
C PRO A 166 -1.92 -16.06 2.35
N ASP A 167 -3.19 -16.39 2.14
CA ASP A 167 -3.67 -16.93 0.87
C ASP A 167 -3.69 -15.83 -0.20
N TYR A 168 -4.11 -14.62 0.19
CA TYR A 168 -4.01 -13.45 -0.69
C TYR A 168 -2.56 -13.10 -0.99
N GLN A 169 -1.69 -13.09 0.03
CA GLN A 169 -0.27 -12.81 -0.15
C GLN A 169 0.40 -13.82 -1.10
N GLN A 170 0.06 -15.10 -0.97
CA GLN A 170 0.55 -16.13 -1.90
C GLN A 170 0.06 -15.84 -3.32
N LYS A 171 -1.22 -15.56 -3.49
CA LYS A 171 -1.79 -15.30 -4.82
C LYS A 171 -1.24 -14.02 -5.46
N GLU A 172 -1.06 -12.95 -4.69
CA GLU A 172 -0.39 -11.73 -5.16
C GLU A 172 1.03 -12.05 -5.64
N THR A 173 1.77 -12.88 -4.89
CA THR A 173 3.12 -13.33 -5.29
C THR A 173 3.11 -14.14 -6.59
N GLU A 174 2.13 -15.03 -6.78
CA GLU A 174 1.96 -15.83 -8.01
C GLU A 174 1.59 -14.96 -9.23
N MET A 175 0.89 -13.84 -9.03
CA MET A 175 0.54 -12.89 -10.10
C MET A 175 1.68 -11.92 -10.45
N ARG A 176 2.75 -11.84 -9.63
CA ARG A 176 3.90 -10.99 -9.95
C ARG A 176 4.65 -11.52 -11.17
N ARG A 177 5.06 -10.59 -12.03
CA ARG A 177 5.84 -10.92 -13.23
C ARG A 177 7.22 -11.40 -12.81
N PRO A 178 7.67 -12.58 -13.24
CA PRO A 178 8.98 -13.08 -12.86
C PRO A 178 10.07 -12.30 -13.59
N LYS A 179 11.21 -12.13 -12.90
CA LYS A 179 12.36 -11.40 -13.44
C LYS A 179 13.11 -12.24 -14.46
N MET A 180 13.37 -11.67 -15.63
CA MET A 180 14.09 -12.30 -16.72
C MET A 180 15.21 -11.40 -17.23
N GLN A 181 16.44 -11.91 -17.22
CA GLN A 181 17.61 -11.20 -17.73
C GLN A 181 17.65 -11.21 -19.27
N LEU A 182 17.73 -10.03 -19.89
CA LEU A 182 17.94 -9.88 -21.33
C LEU A 182 19.41 -9.65 -21.70
N VAL A 183 20.16 -8.93 -20.85
CA VAL A 183 21.55 -8.54 -21.17
C VAL A 183 22.46 -9.76 -21.22
N GLY A 184 23.32 -9.82 -22.26
CA GLY A 184 24.27 -10.92 -22.45
C GLY A 184 23.65 -12.20 -23.00
N GLN A 185 22.38 -12.17 -23.39
CA GLN A 185 21.62 -13.31 -23.92
C GLN A 185 21.30 -13.11 -25.41
N ASP A 186 20.78 -14.16 -26.05
CA ASP A 186 20.30 -14.06 -27.43
C ASP A 186 19.10 -13.10 -27.52
N GLY A 187 19.29 -12.02 -28.28
CA GLY A 187 18.31 -10.98 -28.54
C GLY A 187 17.28 -11.33 -29.61
N ASN A 188 17.34 -12.52 -30.21
CA ASN A 188 16.29 -12.98 -31.11
C ASN A 188 14.96 -13.10 -30.36
N VAL A 189 13.89 -12.51 -30.90
CA VAL A 189 12.57 -12.46 -30.25
C VAL A 189 11.99 -13.84 -29.95
N PHE A 190 12.24 -14.85 -30.78
CA PHE A 190 11.77 -16.22 -30.53
C PHE A 190 12.56 -16.88 -29.40
N SER A 191 13.86 -16.59 -29.29
CA SER A 191 14.69 -17.01 -28.16
C SER A 191 14.25 -16.33 -26.86
N ILE A 192 13.90 -15.04 -26.90
CA ILE A 192 13.34 -14.30 -25.76
C ILE A 192 11.98 -14.91 -25.37
N LEU A 193 11.07 -15.10 -26.33
CA LEU A 193 9.76 -15.70 -26.11
C LEU A 193 9.85 -17.09 -25.48
N ALA A 194 10.76 -17.93 -25.98
CA ALA A 194 10.96 -19.29 -25.45
C ALA A 194 11.42 -19.26 -23.99
N ARG A 195 12.34 -18.34 -23.65
CA ARG A 195 12.81 -18.15 -22.27
C ARG A 195 11.71 -17.62 -21.36
N ALA A 196 10.96 -16.61 -21.79
CA ALA A 196 9.83 -16.06 -21.04
C ALA A 196 8.76 -17.13 -20.80
N ASN A 197 8.40 -17.91 -21.83
CA ASN A 197 7.44 -19.00 -21.70
C ASN A 197 7.92 -20.04 -20.69
N LYS A 198 9.19 -20.47 -20.77
CA LYS A 198 9.76 -21.41 -19.81
C LYS A 198 9.69 -20.85 -18.38
N LEU A 199 10.08 -19.60 -18.19
CA LEU A 199 10.08 -18.94 -16.89
C LEU A 199 8.68 -18.86 -16.28
N LEU A 200 7.67 -18.45 -17.06
CA LEU A 200 6.28 -18.39 -16.60
C LEU A 200 5.77 -19.79 -16.21
N GLN A 201 6.07 -20.83 -16.99
CA GLN A 201 5.70 -22.21 -16.65
C GLN A 201 6.36 -22.68 -15.34
N GLU A 202 7.64 -22.33 -15.12
CA GLU A 202 8.36 -22.65 -13.89
C GLU A 202 7.80 -21.92 -12.66
N ASN A 203 7.15 -20.77 -12.86
CA ASN A 203 6.46 -19.99 -11.81
C ASN A 203 4.97 -20.35 -11.66
N GLY A 204 4.48 -21.40 -12.33
CA GLY A 204 3.06 -21.79 -12.28
C GLY A 204 2.13 -20.90 -13.12
N GLN A 205 2.65 -19.89 -13.82
CA GLN A 205 1.92 -18.93 -14.64
C GLN A 205 1.66 -19.48 -16.06
N GLY A 206 1.13 -20.70 -16.11
CA GLY A 206 0.96 -21.44 -17.36
C GLY A 206 -0.12 -20.87 -18.29
N GLN A 207 -1.08 -20.11 -17.74
CA GLN A 207 -2.15 -19.48 -18.52
C GLN A 207 -1.65 -18.18 -19.17
N GLU A 208 -0.91 -17.38 -18.42
CA GLU A 208 -0.20 -16.17 -18.82
C GLU A 208 0.79 -16.49 -19.94
N ALA A 209 1.53 -17.61 -19.80
CA ALA A 209 2.43 -18.09 -20.84
C ALA A 209 1.72 -18.37 -22.18
N LYS A 210 0.54 -19.00 -22.14
CA LYS A 210 -0.26 -19.28 -23.35
C LYS A 210 -0.79 -18.00 -23.97
N GLU A 211 -1.28 -17.08 -23.14
CA GLU A 211 -1.80 -15.79 -23.60
C GLU A 211 -0.69 -14.94 -24.24
N MET A 212 0.46 -14.85 -23.57
CA MET A 212 1.65 -14.17 -24.08
C MET A 212 2.04 -14.69 -25.47
N ILE A 213 2.15 -16.01 -25.64
CA ILE A 213 2.46 -16.62 -26.95
C ILE A 213 1.41 -16.23 -27.99
N ALA A 214 0.13 -16.31 -27.65
CA ALA A 214 -0.96 -15.97 -28.58
C ALA A 214 -0.95 -14.48 -28.97
N ARG A 215 -0.59 -13.58 -28.06
CA ARG A 215 -0.43 -12.15 -28.34
C ARG A 215 0.80 -11.87 -29.20
N VAL A 216 1.94 -12.47 -28.88
CA VAL A 216 3.19 -12.31 -29.65
C VAL A 216 3.03 -12.84 -31.08
N GLN A 217 2.29 -13.93 -31.30
CA GLN A 217 1.99 -14.44 -32.65
C GLN A 217 1.21 -13.45 -33.51
N LYS A 218 0.47 -12.51 -32.91
CA LYS A 218 -0.28 -11.45 -33.59
C LYS A 218 0.51 -10.16 -33.73
N SER A 219 1.74 -10.10 -33.22
CA SER A 219 2.59 -8.92 -33.33
C SER A 219 3.09 -8.71 -34.77
N GLU A 220 3.21 -7.46 -35.17
CA GLU A 220 3.62 -7.08 -36.53
C GLU A 220 5.14 -6.89 -36.65
N ASN A 221 5.83 -6.67 -35.53
CA ASN A 221 7.26 -6.41 -35.52
C ASN A 221 7.92 -6.81 -34.18
N TYR A 222 9.25 -6.80 -34.21
CA TYR A 222 10.10 -7.14 -33.07
C TYR A 222 9.77 -6.34 -31.79
N TYR A 223 9.59 -5.02 -31.89
CA TYR A 223 9.36 -4.17 -30.73
C TYR A 223 7.99 -4.41 -30.11
N GLN A 224 6.96 -4.65 -30.92
CA GLN A 224 5.64 -5.00 -30.42
C GLN A 224 5.65 -6.36 -29.71
N ALA A 225 6.35 -7.35 -30.27
CA ALA A 225 6.53 -8.64 -29.60
C ALA A 225 7.28 -8.49 -28.27
N LEU A 226 8.35 -7.71 -28.25
CA LEU A 226 9.14 -7.45 -27.04
C LEU A 226 8.33 -6.70 -25.97
N TYR A 227 7.55 -5.70 -26.38
CA TYR A 227 6.61 -5.01 -25.50
C TYR A 227 5.61 -5.98 -24.89
N ILE A 228 5.00 -6.85 -25.70
CA ILE A 228 4.07 -7.87 -25.20
C ILE A 228 4.76 -8.78 -24.19
N ILE A 229 5.96 -9.28 -24.47
CA ILE A 229 6.71 -10.11 -23.52
C ILE A 229 6.96 -9.37 -22.20
N SER A 230 7.29 -8.07 -22.26
CA SER A 230 7.51 -7.24 -21.06
C SER A 230 6.26 -7.02 -20.20
N GLU A 231 5.06 -7.25 -20.74
CA GLU A 231 3.83 -7.23 -19.96
C GLU A 231 3.71 -8.47 -19.06
N TYR A 232 4.43 -9.56 -19.34
CA TYR A 232 4.35 -10.82 -18.57
C TYR A 232 5.62 -11.12 -17.75
N VAL A 233 6.78 -10.60 -18.15
CA VAL A 233 8.04 -10.79 -17.42
C VAL A 233 8.72 -9.46 -17.19
N GLU A 234 9.32 -9.29 -16.02
CA GLU A 234 10.06 -8.08 -15.68
C GLU A 234 11.50 -8.19 -16.20
N THR A 235 11.94 -7.19 -16.95
CA THR A 235 13.26 -7.14 -17.58
C THR A 235 13.92 -5.79 -17.33
N GLU A 236 15.19 -5.67 -17.70
CA GLU A 236 15.93 -4.41 -17.61
C GLU A 236 15.33 -3.28 -18.47
N LEU A 237 14.42 -3.61 -19.40
CA LEU A 237 13.72 -2.64 -20.27
C LEU A 237 12.30 -2.29 -19.78
N SER A 238 11.81 -2.94 -18.72
CA SER A 238 10.41 -2.79 -18.29
C SER A 238 10.06 -1.36 -17.88
N GLU A 239 10.99 -0.61 -17.27
CA GLU A 239 10.76 0.80 -16.93
C GLU A 239 10.52 1.69 -18.16
N ASP A 240 11.28 1.46 -19.24
CA ASP A 240 11.19 2.28 -20.45
C ASP A 240 9.84 2.05 -21.15
N PHE A 241 9.36 0.81 -21.13
CA PHE A 241 8.03 0.49 -21.65
C PHE A 241 6.90 1.08 -20.80
N GLN A 242 7.04 1.14 -19.47
CA GLN A 242 6.06 1.78 -18.59
C GLN A 242 6.04 3.31 -18.74
N LYS A 243 7.19 3.96 -18.92
CA LYS A 243 7.26 5.42 -19.14
C LYS A 243 6.60 5.83 -20.46
N ALA A 244 6.63 4.97 -21.47
CA ALA A 244 5.99 5.21 -22.76
C ALA A 244 4.45 5.24 -22.71
N THR A 245 3.82 4.72 -21.64
CA THR A 245 2.36 4.54 -21.55
C THR A 245 1.66 5.42 -20.52
N LYS A 246 2.38 6.10 -19.60
CA LYS A 246 1.76 6.94 -18.56
C LYS A 246 1.26 8.30 -19.12
N PRO A 247 -0.03 8.67 -18.92
CA PRO A 247 -0.53 10.02 -19.21
C PRO A 247 -0.01 11.05 -18.17
N PRO A 248 0.04 12.35 -18.51
CA PRO A 248 0.52 13.39 -17.58
C PRO A 248 -0.39 13.52 -16.35
N LYS A 249 0.21 13.54 -15.14
CA LYS A 249 -0.49 13.73 -13.86
C LYS A 249 -1.29 15.06 -13.88
N LYS A 250 -2.60 14.99 -13.62
CA LYS A 250 -3.45 16.16 -13.35
C LYS A 250 -3.57 16.32 -11.83
N ARG A 251 -3.35 17.53 -11.31
CA ARG A 251 -3.62 17.86 -9.90
C ARG A 251 -5.13 17.98 -9.68
N GLY A 252 -5.70 17.19 -8.78
CA GLY A 252 -7.13 17.27 -8.42
C GLY A 252 -7.38 16.76 -7.00
N LYS A 253 -8.04 17.60 -6.18
CA LYS A 253 -8.55 17.42 -4.80
C LYS A 253 -7.94 16.28 -3.98
N GLU A 254 -6.98 16.65 -3.13
CA GLU A 254 -6.00 15.74 -2.54
C GLU A 254 -6.39 15.13 -1.18
N GLU A 255 -7.54 15.46 -0.57
CA GLU A 255 -7.71 15.16 0.87
C GLU A 255 -9.11 14.70 1.28
N CYS A 256 -9.15 13.57 1.98
CA CYS A 256 -10.21 13.21 2.91
C CYS A 256 -10.04 14.04 4.18
N ARG A 257 -11.12 14.69 4.64
CA ARG A 257 -11.13 15.56 5.83
C ARG A 257 -12.35 15.33 6.68
#